data_AF-A0A7L4NRN2-F1
#
_entry.id   AF-A0A7L4NRN2-F1
#
_cell.length_a   1.000
_cell.length_b   1.000
_cell.length_c   1.000
_cell.angle_alpha   90.00
_cell.angle_beta   90.00
_cell.angle_gamma   90.00
#
_symmetry.space_group_name_H-M   'P 1'
#
loop_
_entity.id
_entity.type
_entity.pdbx_description
1 polymer ?
#
loop_
_entity_poly.entity_id
_entity_poly.type
_entity_poly.pdbx_seq_one_letter_code
_entity_poly.pdbx_strand_id
1 'polypeptide(L)'
;AVWLVLSLLVDVGAEELCGDPPATSTHSIPGPHLNTEERLSPHMPESLRCDACHAIAFQIEEQLRKAEGKMGRKVLSESDYLEVLERSCSQGWESYGMQDLNGEKHLVGPGLPRQEPMTVMVTGGPWPGRLSKMCHSYVGEQGEVQIYGAYRQGPAALQELLCHGDKGACASSKTRGPHPPKVLQNEL
;
A
#
# COMPACT_ATOMS: atom_id res chain seq x y z
N ALA A 1 -23.16 51.16 -67.38
CA ALA A 1 -24.59 51.34 -67.06
C ALA A 1 -24.88 50.64 -65.72
N VAL A 2 -25.39 51.42 -64.75
CA VAL A 2 -26.31 51.05 -63.63
C VAL A 2 -25.74 50.05 -62.58
N TRP A 3 -25.33 50.47 -61.37
CA TRP A 3 -26.12 50.73 -60.11
C TRP A 3 -26.91 49.46 -59.67
N LEU A 4 -26.92 48.90 -58.45
CA LEU A 4 -26.82 49.43 -57.08
C LEU A 4 -26.56 48.29 -56.06
N VAL A 5 -26.04 48.74 -54.92
CA VAL A 5 -25.85 48.15 -53.58
C VAL A 5 -27.09 47.43 -53.00
N LEU A 6 -26.90 46.36 -52.22
CA LEU A 6 -27.50 46.26 -50.87
C LEU A 6 -26.86 45.18 -49.99
N SER A 7 -26.33 45.65 -48.84
CA SER A 7 -25.86 44.85 -47.72
C SER A 7 -26.99 44.11 -47.02
N LEU A 8 -26.75 42.87 -46.61
CA LEU A 8 -27.43 42.23 -45.49
C LEU A 8 -26.40 41.43 -44.68
N LEU A 9 -26.07 41.96 -43.50
CA LEU A 9 -25.49 41.21 -42.39
C LEU A 9 -26.62 40.39 -41.77
N VAL A 10 -26.45 39.07 -41.68
CA VAL A 10 -27.16 38.24 -40.70
C VAL A 10 -26.09 37.51 -39.90
N ASP A 11 -25.89 38.03 -38.69
CA ASP A 11 -25.27 37.34 -37.58
C ASP A 11 -26.34 36.40 -36.99
N VAL A 12 -26.14 35.10 -37.10
CA VAL A 12 -26.83 34.11 -36.28
C VAL A 12 -25.74 33.41 -35.49
N GLY A 13 -25.67 33.79 -34.22
CA GLY A 13 -24.85 33.14 -33.22
C GLY A 13 -25.14 31.65 -33.18
N ALA A 14 -24.08 30.85 -33.25
CA ALA A 14 -24.11 29.48 -32.81
C ALA A 14 -24.15 29.49 -31.28
N GLU A 15 -25.34 29.33 -30.70
CA GLU A 15 -25.45 28.88 -29.32
C GLU A 15 -24.92 27.44 -29.25
N GLU A 16 -23.79 27.29 -28.57
CA GLU A 16 -23.21 26.01 -28.22
C GLU A 16 -24.12 25.36 -27.17
N LEU A 17 -25.03 24.51 -27.65
CA LEU A 17 -25.90 23.70 -26.81
C LEU A 17 -25.05 22.59 -26.17
N CYS A 18 -24.42 22.88 -25.03
CA CYS A 18 -23.92 21.84 -24.14
C CYS A 18 -25.14 21.09 -23.56
N GLY A 19 -25.62 20.07 -24.29
CA GLY A 19 -26.57 19.13 -23.73
C GLY A 19 -25.92 18.35 -22.59
N ASP A 20 -26.50 18.45 -21.40
CA ASP A 20 -26.11 17.59 -20.28
C ASP A 20 -26.23 16.12 -20.68
N PRO A 21 -25.17 15.30 -20.54
CA PRO A 21 -25.27 13.87 -20.79
C PRO A 21 -26.25 13.23 -19.79
N PRO A 22 -26.99 12.18 -20.20
CA PRO A 22 -27.95 11.52 -19.32
C PRO A 22 -27.26 11.01 -18.06
N ALA A 23 -27.89 11.27 -16.91
CA ALA A 23 -27.42 10.86 -15.59
C ALA A 23 -27.15 9.35 -15.56
N THR A 24 -25.90 8.98 -15.80
CA THR A 24 -25.40 7.64 -15.56
C THR A 24 -25.27 7.53 -14.04
N SER A 25 -25.84 6.49 -13.44
CA SER A 25 -25.72 6.23 -12.00
C SER A 25 -24.24 6.15 -11.65
N THR A 26 -23.71 7.27 -11.15
CA THR A 26 -22.29 7.41 -10.81
C THR A 26 -22.09 6.69 -9.49
N HIS A 27 -21.79 5.39 -9.56
CA HIS A 27 -21.34 4.65 -8.38
C HIS A 27 -19.96 5.17 -7.99
N SER A 28 -19.95 6.12 -7.06
CA SER A 28 -18.72 6.63 -6.47
C SER A 28 -18.12 5.51 -5.62
N ILE A 29 -16.98 4.97 -6.03
CA ILE A 29 -16.20 4.07 -5.18
C ILE A 29 -15.58 4.93 -4.07
N PRO A 30 -15.97 4.76 -2.79
CA PRO A 30 -15.42 5.56 -1.71
C PRO A 30 -13.91 5.34 -1.61
N GLY A 31 -13.15 6.42 -1.53
CA GLY A 31 -11.71 6.33 -1.23
C GLY A 31 -11.48 5.89 0.21
N PRO A 32 -10.36 5.23 0.50
CA PRO A 32 -10.11 4.72 1.84
C PRO A 32 -9.87 5.86 2.85
N HIS A 33 -10.50 5.77 4.03
CA HIS A 33 -10.55 6.89 4.98
C HIS A 33 -9.57 6.73 6.16
N LEU A 34 -8.57 7.61 6.26
CA LEU A 34 -7.66 7.68 7.41
C LEU A 34 -8.13 8.72 8.44
N ASN A 35 -8.00 8.39 9.73
CA ASN A 35 -8.25 9.36 10.81
C ASN A 35 -7.08 10.38 10.91
N THR A 36 -7.25 11.45 11.70
CA THR A 36 -6.25 12.54 11.80
C THR A 36 -4.88 12.05 12.26
N GLU A 37 -4.82 11.15 13.24
CA GLU A 37 -3.57 10.58 13.73
C GLU A 37 -2.89 9.73 12.64
N GLU A 38 -3.65 8.84 12.00
CA GLU A 38 -3.17 7.99 10.90
C GLU A 38 -2.71 8.79 9.68
N ARG A 39 -3.17 10.03 9.49
CA ARG A 39 -2.72 10.90 8.40
C ARG A 39 -1.39 11.57 8.71
N LEU A 40 -1.15 11.92 9.96
CA LEU A 40 0.01 12.72 10.38
C LEU A 40 1.15 11.87 10.95
N SER A 41 0.85 10.68 11.47
CA SER A 41 1.83 9.83 12.13
C SER A 41 2.85 9.27 11.14
N PRO A 42 4.15 9.28 11.47
CA PRO A 42 5.17 8.61 10.66
C PRO A 42 5.22 7.09 10.92
N HIS A 43 4.37 6.56 11.80
CA HIS A 43 4.34 5.14 12.16
C HIS A 43 3.26 4.38 11.39
N MET A 44 3.49 3.07 11.20
CA MET A 44 2.50 2.19 10.60
C MET A 44 1.26 2.08 11.51
N PRO A 45 0.04 2.38 11.01
CA PRO A 45 -1.21 2.18 11.75
C PRO A 45 -1.35 0.74 12.21
N GLU A 46 -1.92 0.54 13.40
CA GLU A 46 -2.04 -0.79 14.03
C GLU A 46 -2.70 -1.83 13.12
N SER A 47 -3.81 -1.45 12.47
CA SER A 47 -4.56 -2.34 11.57
C SER A 47 -3.75 -2.83 10.36
N LEU A 48 -2.69 -2.12 9.98
CA LEU A 48 -1.87 -2.43 8.81
C LEU A 48 -0.55 -3.10 9.18
N ARG A 49 -0.23 -3.27 10.47
CA ARG A 49 1.07 -3.79 10.89
C ARG A 49 1.31 -5.22 10.43
N CYS A 50 0.30 -6.08 10.47
CA CYS A 50 0.46 -7.48 10.05
C CYS A 50 0.74 -7.57 8.55
N ASP A 51 -0.05 -6.87 7.71
CA ASP A 51 0.22 -6.80 6.28
C ASP A 51 1.59 -6.18 5.99
N ALA A 52 1.96 -5.10 6.69
CA ALA A 52 3.28 -4.48 6.56
C ALA A 52 4.40 -5.47 6.89
N CYS A 53 4.21 -6.31 7.91
CA CYS A 53 5.17 -7.32 8.28
C CYS A 53 5.37 -8.37 7.18
N HIS A 54 4.28 -8.88 6.61
CA HIS A 54 4.35 -9.82 5.49
C HIS A 54 5.04 -9.22 4.27
N ALA A 55 4.75 -7.95 3.95
CA ALA A 55 5.42 -7.23 2.87
C ALA A 55 6.92 -7.10 3.10
N ILE A 56 7.34 -6.74 4.32
CA ILE A 56 8.74 -6.60 4.70
C ILE A 56 9.46 -7.97 4.63
N ALA A 57 8.87 -9.01 5.20
CA ALA A 57 9.43 -10.35 5.17
C ALA A 57 9.64 -10.86 3.74
N PHE A 58 8.63 -10.66 2.87
CA PHE A 58 8.71 -11.00 1.45
C PHE A 58 9.84 -10.25 0.74
N GLN A 59 9.97 -8.95 1.01
CA GLN A 59 11.00 -8.13 0.37
C GLN A 59 12.41 -8.48 0.82
N ILE A 60 12.61 -8.74 2.12
CA ILE A 60 13.89 -9.22 2.64
C ILE A 60 14.28 -10.54 1.97
N GLU A 61 13.35 -11.50 1.92
CA GLU A 61 13.56 -12.79 1.26
C GLU A 61 13.98 -12.58 -0.21
N GLU A 62 13.24 -11.75 -0.94
CA GLU A 62 13.49 -11.51 -2.36
C GLU A 62 14.84 -10.85 -2.62
N GLN A 63 15.26 -9.91 -1.77
CA GLN A 63 16.56 -9.24 -1.89
C GLN A 63 17.73 -10.17 -1.56
N LEU A 64 17.59 -11.01 -0.52
CA LEU A 64 18.59 -12.03 -0.17
C LEU A 64 18.71 -13.09 -1.28
N ARG A 65 17.58 -13.59 -1.79
CA ARG A 65 17.53 -14.53 -2.91
C ARG A 65 18.17 -13.97 -4.17
N LYS A 66 17.89 -12.70 -4.49
CA LYS A 66 18.53 -11.98 -5.60
C LYS A 66 20.04 -11.85 -5.41
N ALA A 67 20.50 -11.56 -4.20
CA ALA A 67 21.94 -11.43 -3.90
C ALA A 67 22.65 -12.78 -4.05
N GLU A 68 22.08 -13.86 -3.52
CA GLU A 68 22.61 -15.24 -3.69
C GLU A 68 22.71 -15.62 -5.17
N GLY A 69 21.66 -15.33 -5.95
CA GLY A 69 21.65 -15.55 -7.40
C GLY A 69 22.72 -14.74 -8.14
N LYS A 70 22.87 -13.44 -7.82
CA LYS A 70 23.88 -12.56 -8.44
C LYS A 70 25.32 -13.00 -8.15
N MET A 71 25.57 -13.51 -6.95
CA MET A 71 26.91 -13.94 -6.53
C MET A 71 27.20 -15.40 -6.88
N GLY A 72 26.22 -16.13 -7.43
CA GLY A 72 26.36 -17.55 -7.79
C GLY A 72 26.60 -18.47 -6.59
N ARG A 73 26.30 -18.03 -5.37
CA ARG A 73 26.51 -18.79 -4.14
C ARG A 73 25.22 -18.89 -3.34
N LYS A 74 24.99 -20.07 -2.79
CA LYS A 74 23.85 -20.32 -1.91
C LYS A 74 24.03 -19.73 -0.52
N VAL A 75 25.20 -19.24 -0.13
CA VAL A 75 25.43 -18.69 1.22
C VAL A 75 26.20 -17.40 1.08
N LEU A 76 25.61 -16.31 1.56
CA LEU A 76 26.22 -14.99 1.63
C LEU A 76 27.20 -14.94 2.81
N SER A 77 28.30 -14.19 2.66
CA SER A 77 29.15 -13.91 3.82
C SER A 77 28.46 -12.90 4.73
N GLU A 78 28.98 -12.74 5.95
CA GLU A 78 28.46 -11.78 6.92
C GLU A 78 28.33 -10.37 6.36
N SER A 79 29.40 -9.83 5.78
CA SER A 79 29.37 -8.49 5.18
C SER A 79 28.32 -8.37 4.08
N ASP A 80 28.09 -9.43 3.30
CA ASP A 80 27.12 -9.38 2.19
C ASP A 80 25.68 -9.36 2.69
N TYR A 81 25.30 -10.25 3.62
CA TYR A 81 23.91 -10.27 4.07
C TYR A 81 23.59 -9.03 4.92
N LEU A 82 24.56 -8.48 5.65
CA LEU A 82 24.39 -7.21 6.37
C LEU A 82 24.02 -6.07 5.40
N GLU A 83 24.81 -5.90 4.33
CA GLU A 83 24.54 -4.89 3.31
C GLU A 83 23.20 -5.12 2.60
N VAL A 84 22.87 -6.37 2.28
CA VAL A 84 21.61 -6.70 1.62
C VAL A 84 20.42 -6.38 2.53
N LEU A 85 20.49 -6.68 3.82
CA LEU A 85 19.41 -6.39 4.77
C LEU A 85 19.19 -4.89 4.95
N GLU A 86 20.26 -4.11 5.10
CA GLU A 86 20.17 -2.64 5.18
C GLU A 86 19.52 -2.05 3.91
N ARG A 87 19.99 -2.49 2.73
CA ARG A 87 19.44 -2.05 1.44
C ARG A 87 17.98 -2.48 1.25
N SER A 88 17.58 -3.63 1.78
CA SER A 88 16.21 -4.13 1.69
C SER A 88 15.21 -3.17 2.35
N CYS A 89 15.61 -2.48 3.42
CA CYS A 89 14.76 -1.48 4.08
C CYS A 89 14.78 -0.11 3.40
N SER A 90 15.86 0.21 2.68
CA SER A 90 16.04 1.49 1.97
C SER A 90 15.58 1.46 0.50
N GLN A 91 14.98 0.36 0.04
CA GLN A 91 14.47 0.26 -1.33
C GLN A 91 13.23 1.14 -1.56
N GLY A 92 12.83 1.27 -2.83
CA GLY A 92 11.55 1.87 -3.20
C GLY A 92 10.38 1.02 -2.71
N TRP A 93 9.45 1.64 -2.00
CA TRP A 93 8.25 1.00 -1.45
C TRP A 93 6.96 1.49 -2.15
N GLU A 94 7.08 2.17 -3.28
CA GLU A 94 5.97 2.81 -4.02
C GLU A 94 4.98 1.80 -4.62
N SER A 95 5.41 0.55 -4.81
CA SER A 95 4.54 -0.55 -5.24
C SER A 95 3.55 -1.00 -4.17
N TYR A 96 3.69 -0.48 -2.95
CA TYR A 96 2.77 -0.74 -1.86
C TYR A 96 1.82 0.43 -1.68
N GLY A 97 0.57 0.09 -1.37
CA GLY A 97 -0.48 1.06 -1.09
C GLY A 97 -1.49 0.48 -0.12
N MET A 98 -2.51 1.28 0.18
CA MET A 98 -3.60 0.90 1.06
C MET A 98 -4.90 0.84 0.28
N GLN A 99 -5.71 -0.17 0.58
CA GLN A 99 -7.04 -0.40 0.04
C GLN A 99 -8.01 -0.60 1.21
N ASP A 100 -9.26 -0.17 1.04
CA ASP A 100 -10.33 -0.42 2.00
C ASP A 100 -11.28 -1.47 1.43
N LEU A 101 -11.32 -2.64 2.06
CA LEU A 101 -12.25 -3.71 1.72
C LEU A 101 -13.29 -3.81 2.81
N ASN A 102 -14.54 -3.51 2.48
CA ASN A 102 -15.68 -3.67 3.39
C ASN A 102 -15.51 -2.91 4.73
N GLY A 103 -14.80 -1.78 4.74
CA GLY A 103 -14.50 -0.99 5.94
C GLY A 103 -13.25 -1.43 6.68
N GLU A 104 -12.55 -2.47 6.21
CA GLU A 104 -11.26 -2.91 6.73
C GLU A 104 -10.13 -2.45 5.81
N LYS A 105 -9.15 -1.78 6.41
CA LYS A 105 -7.99 -1.27 5.68
C LYS A 105 -6.95 -2.37 5.59
N HIS A 106 -6.43 -2.58 4.38
CA HIS A 106 -5.36 -3.52 4.10
C HIS A 106 -4.24 -2.87 3.32
N LEU A 107 -3.01 -3.32 3.56
CA LEU A 107 -1.94 -3.02 2.61
C LEU A 107 -2.04 -3.99 1.43
N VAL A 108 -1.67 -3.47 0.27
CA VAL A 108 -1.67 -4.20 -0.99
C VAL A 108 -0.33 -3.97 -1.69
N GLY A 109 0.19 -5.00 -2.34
CA GLY A 109 1.48 -4.97 -3.02
C GLY A 109 2.12 -6.36 -3.12
N PRO A 110 3.37 -6.44 -3.62
CA PRO A 110 4.09 -7.70 -3.75
C PRO A 110 4.21 -8.46 -2.42
N GLY A 111 3.97 -9.77 -2.45
CA GLY A 111 4.05 -10.63 -1.26
C GLY A 111 2.79 -10.63 -0.38
N LEU A 112 1.78 -9.80 -0.70
CA LEU A 112 0.50 -9.78 0.00
C LEU A 112 -0.59 -10.48 -0.82
N PRO A 113 -1.64 -11.02 -0.17
CA PRO A 113 -2.78 -11.61 -0.88
C PRO A 113 -3.36 -10.62 -1.89
N ARG A 114 -3.64 -11.12 -3.10
CA ARG A 114 -4.30 -10.30 -4.13
C ARG A 114 -5.72 -9.97 -3.66
N GLN A 115 -5.99 -8.68 -3.52
CA GLN A 115 -7.30 -8.17 -3.11
C GLN A 115 -8.17 -7.86 -4.35
N GLU A 116 -9.47 -7.69 -4.14
CA GLU A 116 -10.46 -7.61 -5.21
C GLU A 116 -10.17 -6.49 -6.23
N PRO A 117 -10.41 -6.72 -7.53
CA PRO A 117 -10.05 -5.78 -8.59
C PRO A 117 -10.91 -4.50 -8.62
N MET A 118 -11.96 -4.41 -7.79
CA MET A 118 -12.98 -3.35 -7.85
C MET A 118 -12.80 -2.24 -6.81
N THR A 119 -11.60 -2.07 -6.24
CA THR A 119 -11.36 -1.01 -5.25
C THR A 119 -10.09 -0.22 -5.55
N VAL A 120 -10.16 1.10 -5.35
CA VAL A 120 -9.04 2.03 -5.56
C VAL A 120 -7.95 1.78 -4.53
N MET A 121 -6.74 1.49 -5.00
CA MET A 121 -5.52 1.45 -4.18
C MET A 121 -4.90 2.85 -4.09
N VAL A 122 -4.61 3.31 -2.89
CA VAL A 122 -3.87 4.56 -2.65
C VAL A 122 -2.40 4.23 -2.38
N THR A 123 -1.54 4.48 -3.36
CA THR A 123 -0.09 4.32 -3.26
C THR A 123 0.61 5.63 -2.90
N GLY A 124 1.90 5.56 -2.55
CA GLY A 124 2.72 6.72 -2.22
C GLY A 124 2.35 7.35 -0.86
N GLY A 125 2.45 8.68 -0.77
CA GLY A 125 2.18 9.40 0.48
C GLY A 125 3.08 8.91 1.63
N PRO A 126 2.52 8.61 2.82
CA PRO A 126 3.32 8.18 3.96
C PRO A 126 3.72 6.71 3.93
N TRP A 127 3.16 5.88 3.02
CA TRP A 127 3.35 4.43 3.06
C TRP A 127 4.81 3.99 2.83
N PRO A 128 5.56 4.55 1.86
CA PRO A 128 6.95 4.17 1.66
C PRO A 128 7.82 4.43 2.90
N GLY A 129 7.67 5.62 3.49
CA GLY A 129 8.41 5.98 4.71
C GLY A 129 8.05 5.12 5.91
N ARG A 130 6.77 4.76 6.07
CA ARG A 130 6.31 3.87 7.15
C ARG A 130 6.85 2.46 7.01
N LEU A 131 6.84 1.90 5.80
CA LEU A 131 7.37 0.56 5.52
C LEU A 131 8.89 0.52 5.74
N SER A 132 9.62 1.50 5.20
CA SER A 132 11.06 1.62 5.41
C SER A 132 11.41 1.71 6.90
N LYS A 133 10.75 2.61 7.65
CA LYS A 133 10.97 2.77 9.09
C LYS A 133 10.68 1.48 9.87
N MET A 134 9.58 0.79 9.57
CA MET A 134 9.21 -0.45 10.23
C MET A 134 10.19 -1.59 9.89
N CYS A 135 10.67 -1.67 8.65
CA CYS A 135 11.71 -2.61 8.25
C CYS A 135 13.00 -2.40 9.05
N HIS A 136 13.48 -1.15 9.17
CA HIS A 136 14.65 -0.85 9.98
C HIS A 136 14.46 -1.21 11.46
N SER A 137 13.26 -1.00 12.02
CA SER A 137 12.92 -1.43 13.39
C SER A 137 13.10 -2.94 13.53
N TYR A 138 12.55 -3.73 12.60
CA TYR A 138 12.67 -5.18 12.64
C TYR A 138 14.11 -5.67 12.50
N VAL A 139 14.87 -5.10 11.57
CA VAL A 139 16.28 -5.46 11.41
C VAL A 139 17.07 -5.13 12.67
N GLY A 140 16.88 -3.95 13.26
CA GLY A 140 17.56 -3.57 14.50
C GLY A 140 17.13 -4.34 15.74
N GLU A 141 15.86 -4.74 15.84
CA GLU A 141 15.32 -5.47 16.99
C GLU A 141 15.69 -6.96 16.98
N GLN A 142 15.56 -7.62 15.82
CA GLN A 142 15.86 -9.05 15.69
C GLN A 142 17.35 -9.29 15.46
N GLY A 143 18.04 -8.36 14.80
CA GLY A 143 19.42 -8.51 14.37
C GLY A 143 19.58 -9.31 13.08
N GLU A 144 20.54 -8.89 12.27
CA GLU A 144 20.76 -9.36 10.92
C GLU A 144 21.15 -10.84 10.86
N VAL A 145 21.94 -11.29 11.84
CA VAL A 145 22.38 -12.70 11.96
C VAL A 145 21.16 -13.62 12.12
N GLN A 146 20.20 -13.24 12.94
CA GLN A 146 19.00 -14.03 13.22
C GLN A 146 18.06 -14.03 12.02
N ILE A 147 17.88 -12.86 11.38
CA ILE A 147 17.08 -12.71 10.16
C ILE A 147 17.66 -13.56 9.03
N TYR A 148 18.98 -13.48 8.78
CA TYR A 148 19.60 -14.30 7.75
C TYR A 148 19.47 -15.78 8.10
N GLY A 149 19.71 -16.17 9.36
CA GLY A 149 19.52 -17.54 9.84
C GLY A 149 18.09 -18.08 9.62
N ALA A 150 17.06 -17.25 9.82
CA ALA A 150 15.67 -17.62 9.56
C ALA A 150 15.38 -17.72 8.06
N TYR A 151 15.87 -16.78 7.25
CA TYR A 151 15.79 -16.86 5.78
C TYR A 151 16.36 -18.19 5.25
N ARG A 152 17.50 -18.63 5.80
CA ARG A 152 18.14 -19.91 5.44
C ARG A 152 17.28 -21.14 5.74
N GLN A 153 16.37 -21.05 6.70
CA GLN A 153 15.42 -22.11 7.06
C GLN A 153 14.16 -22.06 6.18
N GLY A 154 13.90 -20.93 5.53
CA GLY A 154 12.87 -20.76 4.52
C GLY A 154 11.88 -19.62 4.83
N PRO A 155 10.97 -19.32 3.89
CA PRO A 155 10.07 -18.17 3.99
C PRO A 155 9.18 -18.20 5.24
N ALA A 156 8.70 -19.38 5.62
CA ALA A 156 7.86 -19.55 6.81
C ALA A 156 8.62 -19.21 8.10
N ALA A 157 9.88 -19.63 8.23
CA ALA A 157 10.70 -19.33 9.40
C ALA A 157 11.02 -17.82 9.50
N LEU A 158 11.28 -17.18 8.36
CA LEU A 158 11.47 -15.73 8.30
C LEU A 158 10.21 -14.95 8.71
N GLN A 159 9.04 -15.35 8.20
CA GLN A 159 7.76 -14.74 8.58
C GLN A 159 7.41 -14.99 10.04
N GLU A 160 7.73 -16.17 10.58
CA GLU A 160 7.53 -16.48 12.00
C GLU A 160 8.35 -15.53 12.87
N LEU A 161 9.65 -15.42 12.59
CA LEU A 161 10.56 -14.53 13.32
C LEU A 161 10.09 -13.07 13.29
N LEU A 162 9.69 -12.57 12.11
CA LEU A 162 9.36 -11.16 11.95
C LEU A 162 7.93 -10.83 12.41
N CYS A 163 6.96 -11.72 12.23
CA CYS A 163 5.54 -11.37 12.31
C CYS A 163 4.77 -11.98 13.48
N HIS A 164 5.21 -13.12 14.03
CA HIS A 164 4.39 -13.95 14.93
C HIS A 164 4.94 -14.15 16.35
N GLY A 165 6.14 -13.65 16.68
CA GLY A 165 6.66 -13.72 18.06
C GLY A 165 5.77 -13.04 19.11
N ASP A 166 6.15 -13.10 20.39
CA ASP A 166 5.34 -12.59 21.53
C ASP A 166 4.89 -11.12 21.41
N LYS A 167 5.59 -10.31 20.59
CA LYS A 167 5.26 -8.92 20.24
C LYS A 167 5.02 -8.71 18.74
N GLY A 168 4.81 -9.80 18.01
CA GLY A 168 4.69 -9.82 16.55
C GLY A 168 3.47 -9.05 16.08
N ALA A 169 3.62 -8.35 14.96
CA ALA A 169 2.56 -7.55 14.35
C ALA A 169 1.28 -8.33 14.04
N CYS A 170 1.36 -9.66 13.90
CA CYS A 170 0.22 -10.53 13.60
C CYS A 170 -0.38 -11.24 14.83
N ALA A 171 0.19 -11.05 16.03
CA ALA A 171 -0.29 -11.72 17.25
C ALA A 171 -1.67 -11.23 17.73
N SER A 172 -2.16 -10.08 17.23
CA SER A 172 -3.37 -9.41 17.74
C SER A 172 -4.67 -9.71 16.98
N SER A 173 -4.67 -10.57 15.95
CA SER A 173 -5.89 -10.85 15.15
C SER A 173 -6.89 -11.81 15.81
N LYS A 174 -6.57 -12.42 16.95
CA LYS A 174 -7.41 -13.44 17.60
C LYS A 174 -8.56 -12.88 18.47
N THR A 175 -8.64 -11.56 18.71
CA THR A 175 -9.58 -11.00 19.71
C THR A 175 -10.37 -9.78 19.22
N ARG A 176 -10.72 -9.70 17.94
CA ARG A 176 -11.73 -8.74 17.49
C ARG A 176 -12.84 -9.50 16.78
N GLY A 177 -13.83 -9.93 17.58
CA GLY A 177 -15.12 -10.34 17.02
C GLY A 177 -15.74 -9.21 16.19
N PRO A 178 -16.75 -9.49 15.36
CA PRO A 178 -17.34 -8.51 14.46
C PRO A 178 -17.73 -7.24 15.23
N HIS A 179 -17.18 -6.10 14.85
CA HIS A 179 -17.71 -4.82 15.33
C HIS A 179 -19.12 -4.67 14.78
N PRO A 180 -20.14 -4.43 15.63
CA PRO A 180 -21.47 -4.13 15.12
C PRO A 180 -21.40 -2.84 14.29
N PRO A 181 -22.17 -2.75 13.19
CA PRO A 181 -22.22 -1.54 12.38
C PRO A 181 -22.65 -0.37 13.26
N LYS A 182 -21.90 0.74 13.20
CA LYS A 182 -22.31 1.99 13.84
C LYS A 182 -23.61 2.44 13.18
N VAL A 183 -24.71 2.29 13.90
CA VAL A 183 -26.00 2.87 13.51
C VAL A 183 -25.84 4.37 13.51
N LEU A 184 -26.04 4.98 12.33
CA LEU A 184 -26.14 6.42 12.17
C LEU A 184 -27.35 6.91 12.97
N GLN A 185 -27.10 7.47 14.14
CA GLN A 185 -28.15 8.04 14.98
C GLN A 185 -28.32 9.51 14.58
N ASN A 186 -29.15 9.75 13.57
CA ASN A 186 -29.70 11.07 13.27
C ASN A 186 -31.19 11.05 13.58
N GLU A 187 -31.55 11.51 14.77
CA GLU A 187 -32.88 11.97 15.20
C GLU A 187 -32.54 13.13 16.15
N LEU A 188 -32.99 14.37 16.05
CA LEU A 188 -34.09 15.06 15.36
C LEU A 188 -33.67 16.54 15.21
#